data_AF-A0A2T0BNP5-F1
#
_entry.id   AF-A0A2T0BNP5-F1
#
_cell.length_a   1.000
_cell.length_b   1.000
_cell.length_c   1.000
_cell.angle_alpha   90.00
_cell.angle_beta   90.00
_cell.angle_gamma   90.00
#
_symmetry.space_group_name_H-M   'P 1'
#
loop_
_entity.id
_entity.type
_entity.pdbx_description
1 polymer ?
#
loop_
_entity_poly.entity_id
_entity_poly.type
_entity_poly.pdbx_seq_one_letter_code
_entity_poly.pdbx_strand_id
1 'polypeptide(L)'
;MQKEVHFSEISPGVEKIKSKFINIYQRTIVIIVVLAIWEAAPRLNLIDPVFIPPPSAIVSAMVNLILSNELIKLIAASMRRAVIGYAIAVALAIPLGFLVGWFKKFEKYMDPLFQTLRQVNTMTILPLFILLLGIGEASKIAMIAFASFWSTFMNTVSAVKGVDPLYVKCAKSIKLSNSKIFRKVVLPSAIPSIFTGLRYSASVALLLLITTEMLGGTSGLGYAITNWQMLFQTDKMWAGIVTMAVIGLIINNIFVWLEKRLTYWKYDFHQ
;
A
#
# COMPACT_ATOMS: atom_id res chain seq x y z
N MET A 1 67.59 -7.11 18.10
CA MET A 1 66.82 -7.82 19.15
C MET A 1 65.44 -7.17 19.21
N GLN A 2 64.53 -7.58 18.32
CA GLN A 2 63.27 -8.26 18.66
C GLN A 2 62.34 -7.48 19.61
N LYS A 3 61.27 -6.90 19.07
CA LYS A 3 59.93 -7.51 19.12
C LYS A 3 58.94 -6.64 18.34
N GLU A 4 58.62 -7.09 17.12
CA GLU A 4 57.34 -6.79 16.50
C GLU A 4 56.25 -7.37 17.41
N VAL A 5 55.38 -6.52 17.93
CA VAL A 5 54.15 -6.97 18.58
C VAL A 5 53.03 -6.76 17.58
N HIS A 6 52.75 -7.87 16.88
CA HIS A 6 51.64 -8.06 15.96
C HIS A 6 50.32 -7.92 16.75
N PHE A 7 49.80 -6.70 16.91
CA PHE A 7 48.49 -6.48 17.51
C PHE A 7 47.38 -6.67 16.48
N SER A 8 46.84 -7.88 16.51
CA SER A 8 45.45 -8.25 16.26
C SER A 8 44.79 -7.67 15.00
N GLU A 9 44.68 -8.51 13.98
CA GLU A 9 43.56 -8.50 13.03
C GLU A 9 42.25 -8.38 13.82
N ILE A 10 41.66 -7.19 13.84
CA ILE A 10 40.30 -6.98 14.34
C ILE A 10 39.39 -7.72 13.36
N SER A 11 38.72 -8.76 13.83
CA SER A 11 37.93 -9.62 12.96
C SER A 11 36.85 -8.80 12.21
N PRO A 12 36.65 -9.03 10.90
CA PRO A 12 35.73 -8.27 10.05
C PRO A 12 34.25 -8.34 10.49
N GLY A 13 33.92 -9.20 11.48
CA GLY A 13 32.60 -9.28 12.10
C GLY A 13 32.28 -8.09 13.01
N VAL A 14 33.27 -7.51 13.70
CA VAL A 14 33.05 -6.43 14.68
C VAL A 14 32.75 -5.09 13.99
N GLU A 15 33.38 -4.80 12.85
CA GLU A 15 33.10 -3.60 12.04
C GLU A 15 31.73 -3.64 11.36
N LYS A 16 31.28 -4.82 10.89
CA LYS A 16 29.93 -4.99 10.35
C LYS A 16 28.84 -4.78 11.40
N ILE A 17 29.09 -5.16 12.66
CA ILE A 17 28.15 -4.92 13.76
C ILE A 17 28.15 -3.43 14.14
N LYS A 18 29.31 -2.79 14.31
CA LYS A 18 29.41 -1.35 14.61
C LYS A 18 28.74 -0.48 13.53
N SER A 19 29.00 -0.73 12.25
CA SER A 19 28.40 0.04 11.15
C SER A 19 26.88 -0.13 11.03
N LYS A 20 26.36 -1.32 11.36
CA LYS A 20 24.90 -1.57 11.42
C LYS A 20 24.24 -0.86 12.61
N PHE A 21 24.91 -0.85 13.78
CA PHE A 21 24.43 -0.12 14.96
C PHE A 21 24.49 1.40 14.78
N ILE A 22 25.55 1.95 14.19
CA ILE A 22 25.69 3.39 13.89
C ILE A 22 24.60 3.86 12.91
N ASN A 23 24.32 3.08 11.86
CA ASN A 23 23.25 3.40 10.90
C ASN A 23 21.84 3.35 11.50
N ILE A 24 21.59 2.45 12.46
CA ILE A 24 20.32 2.38 13.19
C ILE A 24 20.20 3.57 14.15
N TYR A 25 21.26 3.89 14.89
CA TYR A 25 21.29 5.01 15.82
C TYR A 25 21.08 6.36 15.12
N GLN A 26 21.73 6.59 13.99
CA GLN A 26 21.56 7.81 13.18
C GLN A 26 20.15 7.95 12.58
N ARG A 27 19.46 6.86 12.25
CA ARG A 27 18.08 6.91 11.75
C ARG A 27 17.06 7.17 12.86
N THR A 28 17.28 6.60 14.04
CA THR A 28 16.38 6.78 15.19
C THR A 28 16.51 8.17 15.80
N ILE A 29 17.71 8.78 15.79
CA ILE A 29 17.92 10.11 16.38
C ILE A 29 17.11 11.20 15.68
N VAL A 30 16.98 11.12 14.34
CA VAL A 30 16.20 12.08 13.56
C VAL A 30 14.72 12.01 13.95
N ILE A 31 14.17 10.81 14.12
CA ILE A 31 12.78 10.61 14.54
C ILE A 31 12.55 11.18 15.94
N ILE A 32 13.47 10.92 16.88
CA ILE A 32 13.37 11.43 18.25
C ILE A 32 13.43 12.96 18.27
N VAL A 33 14.35 13.57 17.51
CA VAL A 33 14.47 15.03 17.42
C VAL A 33 13.20 15.65 16.84
N VAL A 34 12.65 15.08 15.77
CA VAL A 34 11.39 15.56 15.17
C VAL A 34 10.23 15.46 16.16
N LEU A 35 10.09 14.34 16.88
CA LEU A 35 9.05 14.18 17.89
C LEU A 35 9.23 15.13 19.07
N ALA A 36 10.47 15.38 19.50
CA ALA A 36 10.77 16.32 20.58
C ALA A 36 10.43 17.77 20.18
N ILE A 37 10.74 18.17 18.94
CA ILE A 37 10.37 19.49 18.40
C ILE A 37 8.84 19.61 18.32
N TRP A 38 8.15 18.57 17.84
CA TRP A 38 6.68 18.56 17.77
C TRP A 38 6.01 18.59 19.15
N GLU A 39 6.57 17.92 20.16
CA GLU A 39 6.07 17.98 21.53
C GLU A 39 6.33 19.35 22.18
N ALA A 40 7.48 19.96 21.92
CA ALA A 40 7.86 21.24 22.50
C ALA A 40 7.10 22.41 21.87
N ALA A 41 6.85 22.41 20.56
CA ALA A 41 6.29 23.56 19.87
C ALA A 41 4.91 24.03 20.41
N PRO A 42 3.93 23.14 20.64
CA PRO A 42 2.65 23.52 21.26
C PRO A 42 2.80 23.89 22.74
N ARG A 43 3.70 23.21 23.47
CA ARG A 43 3.93 23.49 24.90
C ARG A 43 4.60 24.83 25.16
N LEU A 44 5.42 25.28 24.22
CA LEU A 44 6.11 26.57 24.25
C LEU A 44 5.26 27.70 23.64
N ASN A 45 3.99 27.45 23.30
CA ASN A 45 3.09 28.39 22.61
C ASN A 45 3.65 28.91 21.27
N LEU A 46 4.56 28.16 20.62
CA LEU A 46 5.04 28.49 19.27
C LEU A 46 3.98 28.14 18.21
N ILE A 47 3.11 27.19 18.52
CA ILE A 47 2.00 26.74 17.69
C ILE A 47 0.78 26.59 18.60
N ASP A 48 -0.38 27.03 18.13
CA ASP A 48 -1.64 26.87 18.87
C ASP A 48 -2.01 25.36 18.97
N PRO A 49 -2.09 24.79 20.20
CA PRO A 49 -2.43 23.39 20.43
C PRO A 49 -3.79 22.98 19.85
N VAL A 50 -4.68 23.96 19.61
CA VAL A 50 -5.96 23.71 18.95
C VAL A 50 -5.73 23.15 17.55
N PHE A 51 -4.70 23.56 16.82
CA PHE A 51 -4.44 23.04 15.46
C PHE A 51 -3.48 21.85 15.47
N ILE A 52 -2.41 21.93 16.26
CA ILE A 52 -1.36 20.92 16.34
C ILE A 52 -1.16 20.54 17.81
N PRO A 53 -1.86 19.51 18.30
CA PRO A 53 -1.68 19.05 19.66
C PRO A 53 -0.33 18.34 19.82
N PRO A 54 0.23 18.32 21.05
CA PRO A 54 1.46 17.60 21.32
C PRO A 54 1.24 16.08 21.12
N PRO A 55 2.24 15.34 20.59
CA PRO A 55 2.20 13.87 20.46
C PRO A 55 1.68 13.13 21.70
N SER A 56 2.00 13.60 22.90
CA SER A 56 1.50 13.02 24.15
C SER A 56 -0.04 13.07 24.28
N ALA A 57 -0.70 14.14 23.82
CA ALA A 57 -2.16 14.27 23.80
C ALA A 57 -2.80 13.39 22.71
N ILE A 58 -2.13 13.24 21.57
CA ILE A 58 -2.55 12.32 20.50
C ILE A 58 -2.56 10.89 21.02
N VAL A 59 -1.50 10.48 21.74
CA VAL A 59 -1.39 9.14 22.32
C VAL A 59 -2.45 8.90 23.39
N SER A 60 -2.71 9.87 24.27
CA SER A 60 -3.76 9.73 25.30
C SER A 60 -5.15 9.62 24.66
N ALA A 61 -5.44 10.42 23.62
CA ALA A 61 -6.67 10.31 22.85
C ALA A 61 -6.81 8.95 22.16
N MET A 62 -5.74 8.43 21.54
CA MET A 62 -5.73 7.09 20.95
C MET A 62 -6.07 6.01 21.97
N VAL A 63 -5.43 6.04 23.15
CA VAL A 63 -5.70 5.07 24.23
C VAL A 63 -7.16 5.15 24.67
N ASN A 64 -7.69 6.34 24.89
CA ASN A 64 -9.09 6.53 25.28
C ASN A 64 -10.07 5.98 24.22
N LEU A 65 -9.79 6.20 22.94
CA LEU A 65 -10.61 5.70 21.83
C LEU A 65 -10.52 4.18 21.66
N ILE A 66 -9.39 3.57 22.03
CA ILE A 66 -9.23 2.12 22.07
C ILE A 66 -10.01 1.53 23.24
N LEU A 67 -9.89 2.11 24.43
CA LEU A 67 -10.59 1.66 25.64
C LEU A 67 -12.11 1.78 25.51
N SER A 68 -12.60 2.81 24.82
CA SER A 68 -14.03 2.98 24.52
C SER A 68 -14.55 2.04 23.42
N ASN A 69 -13.65 1.26 22.79
CA ASN A 69 -13.94 0.41 21.62
C ASN A 69 -14.45 1.19 20.39
N GLU A 70 -14.38 2.52 20.41
CA GLU A 70 -14.81 3.38 19.30
C GLU A 70 -13.83 3.26 18.14
N LEU A 71 -12.52 3.34 18.40
CA LEU A 71 -11.51 3.24 17.35
C LEU A 71 -11.57 1.89 16.63
N ILE A 72 -11.75 0.80 17.37
CA ILE A 72 -11.78 -0.55 16.83
C ILE A 72 -12.97 -0.72 15.86
N LYS A 73 -14.15 -0.18 16.21
CA LYS A 73 -15.32 -0.19 15.31
C LYS A 73 -15.08 0.61 14.04
N LEU A 74 -14.44 1.78 14.15
CA LEU A 74 -14.09 2.62 12.99
C LEU A 74 -13.09 1.91 12.07
N ILE A 75 -12.04 1.32 12.65
CA ILE A 75 -11.05 0.51 11.92
C ILE A 75 -11.75 -0.66 11.20
N ALA A 76 -12.59 -1.41 11.91
CA ALA A 76 -13.26 -2.58 11.35
C ALA A 76 -14.17 -2.21 10.17
N ALA A 77 -14.92 -1.13 10.27
CA ALA A 77 -15.75 -0.62 9.18
C ALA A 77 -14.92 -0.26 7.94
N SER A 78 -13.83 0.51 8.13
CA SER A 78 -12.93 0.89 7.05
C SER A 78 -12.24 -0.32 6.41
N MET A 79 -11.73 -1.24 7.22
CA MET A 79 -11.05 -2.44 6.73
C MET A 79 -11.98 -3.37 5.98
N ARG A 80 -13.22 -3.55 6.44
CA ARG A 80 -14.23 -4.36 5.71
C ARG A 80 -14.45 -3.82 4.30
N ARG A 81 -14.64 -2.50 4.15
CA ARG A 81 -14.83 -1.85 2.84
C ARG A 81 -13.60 -2.00 1.96
N ALA A 82 -12.42 -1.74 2.54
CA ALA A 82 -11.15 -1.85 1.85
C ALA A 82 -10.95 -3.26 1.28
N VAL A 83 -11.14 -4.29 2.11
CA VAL A 83 -10.97 -5.69 1.71
C VAL A 83 -11.97 -6.08 0.63
N ILE A 84 -13.26 -5.75 0.79
CA ILE A 84 -14.29 -6.11 -0.21
C ILE A 84 -14.02 -5.40 -1.55
N GLY A 85 -13.83 -4.09 -1.53
CA GLY A 85 -13.59 -3.31 -2.76
C GLY A 85 -12.31 -3.74 -3.46
N TYR A 86 -11.24 -3.95 -2.69
CA TYR A 86 -9.97 -4.44 -3.22
C TYR A 86 -10.08 -5.87 -3.78
N ALA A 87 -10.78 -6.79 -3.10
CA ALA A 87 -10.97 -8.14 -3.59
C ALA A 87 -11.75 -8.17 -4.91
N ILE A 88 -12.80 -7.37 -5.05
CA ILE A 88 -13.55 -7.21 -6.30
C ILE A 88 -12.62 -6.71 -7.42
N ALA A 89 -11.84 -5.67 -7.13
CA ALA A 89 -10.89 -5.12 -8.09
C ALA A 89 -9.89 -6.17 -8.57
N VAL A 90 -9.26 -6.90 -7.65
CA VAL A 90 -8.27 -7.93 -7.96
C VAL A 90 -8.88 -9.07 -8.78
N ALA A 91 -10.07 -9.54 -8.38
CA ALA A 91 -10.77 -10.63 -9.05
C ALA A 91 -11.13 -10.30 -10.51
N LEU A 92 -11.40 -9.03 -10.82
CA LEU A 92 -11.72 -8.58 -12.18
C LEU A 92 -10.47 -8.16 -12.97
N ALA A 93 -9.56 -7.43 -12.33
CA ALA A 93 -8.39 -6.84 -12.97
C ALA A 93 -7.34 -7.86 -13.38
N ILE A 94 -7.10 -8.89 -12.56
CA ILE A 94 -6.10 -9.91 -12.88
C ILE A 94 -6.47 -10.69 -14.16
N PRO A 95 -7.68 -11.30 -14.27
CA PRO A 95 -8.06 -12.03 -15.48
C PRO A 95 -8.06 -11.16 -16.74
N LEU A 96 -8.62 -9.94 -16.65
CA LEU A 96 -8.62 -8.99 -17.77
C LEU A 96 -7.20 -8.55 -18.14
N GLY A 97 -6.34 -8.31 -17.15
CA GLY A 97 -4.95 -7.93 -17.36
C GLY A 97 -4.15 -9.05 -18.04
N PHE A 98 -4.39 -10.31 -17.69
CA PHE A 98 -3.82 -11.45 -18.41
C PHE A 98 -4.32 -11.54 -19.84
N LEU A 99 -5.62 -11.36 -20.06
CA LEU A 99 -6.22 -11.45 -21.40
C LEU A 99 -5.62 -10.37 -22.31
N VAL A 100 -5.54 -9.14 -21.84
CA VAL A 100 -4.95 -8.01 -22.56
C VAL A 100 -3.45 -8.18 -22.74
N GLY A 101 -2.71 -8.60 -21.70
CA GLY A 101 -1.26 -8.78 -21.76
C GLY A 101 -0.82 -9.93 -22.67
N TRP A 102 -1.64 -10.98 -22.81
CA TRP A 102 -1.30 -12.16 -23.60
C TRP A 102 -1.79 -12.09 -25.05
N PHE A 103 -2.99 -11.56 -25.30
CA PHE A 103 -3.59 -11.53 -26.63
C PHE A 103 -3.43 -10.17 -27.31
N LYS A 104 -2.36 -10.02 -28.12
CA LYS A 104 -2.05 -8.78 -28.88
C LYS A 104 -3.24 -8.21 -29.70
N LYS A 105 -4.10 -9.08 -30.24
CA LYS A 105 -5.30 -8.62 -30.97
C LYS A 105 -6.29 -7.93 -30.02
N PHE A 106 -6.57 -8.56 -28.88
CA PHE A 106 -7.50 -8.03 -27.89
C PHE A 106 -6.98 -6.71 -27.30
N GLU A 107 -5.67 -6.65 -27.01
CA GLU A 107 -5.00 -5.41 -26.66
C GLU A 107 -5.26 -4.30 -27.67
N LYS A 108 -4.97 -4.54 -28.96
CA LYS A 108 -5.13 -3.52 -30.01
C LYS A 108 -6.55 -2.96 -30.10
N TYR A 109 -7.58 -3.78 -29.90
CA TYR A 109 -8.97 -3.32 -29.96
C TYR A 109 -9.42 -2.60 -28.69
N MET A 110 -8.92 -2.99 -27.52
CA MET A 110 -9.33 -2.41 -26.24
C MET A 110 -8.44 -1.26 -25.77
N ASP A 111 -7.26 -1.08 -26.36
CA ASP A 111 -6.29 -0.05 -25.97
C ASP A 111 -6.89 1.37 -25.98
N PRO A 112 -7.64 1.82 -27.00
CA PRO A 112 -8.27 3.15 -26.96
C PRO A 112 -9.26 3.31 -25.81
N LEU A 113 -10.04 2.26 -25.53
CA LEU A 113 -11.03 2.25 -24.46
C LEU A 113 -10.36 2.31 -23.08
N PHE A 114 -9.32 1.51 -22.86
CA PHE A 114 -8.57 1.53 -21.60
C PHE A 114 -7.79 2.82 -21.39
N GLN A 115 -7.21 3.40 -22.44
CA GLN A 115 -6.53 4.69 -22.34
C GLN A 115 -7.51 5.80 -21.95
N THR A 116 -8.71 5.80 -22.52
CA THR A 116 -9.75 6.80 -22.19
C THR A 116 -10.25 6.63 -20.76
N LEU A 117 -10.62 5.41 -20.38
CA LEU A 117 -11.13 5.13 -19.04
C LEU A 117 -10.08 5.36 -17.94
N ARG A 118 -8.81 5.10 -18.23
CA ARG A 118 -7.70 5.32 -17.29
C ARG A 118 -7.50 6.80 -16.97
N GLN A 119 -7.81 7.72 -17.89
CA GLN A 119 -7.66 9.16 -17.65
C GLN A 119 -8.74 9.71 -16.72
N VAL A 120 -9.82 8.98 -16.50
CA VAL A 120 -10.88 9.39 -15.58
C VAL A 120 -10.35 9.33 -14.15
N ASN A 121 -10.18 10.51 -13.53
CA ASN A 121 -9.84 10.61 -12.12
C ASN A 121 -10.96 10.00 -11.27
N THR A 122 -10.61 9.08 -10.36
CA THR A 122 -11.58 8.41 -9.49
C THR A 122 -12.37 9.38 -8.60
N MET A 123 -11.79 10.53 -8.24
CA MET A 123 -12.51 11.55 -7.45
C MET A 123 -13.62 12.23 -8.25
N THR A 124 -13.44 12.42 -9.55
CA THR A 124 -14.42 13.11 -10.41
C THR A 124 -15.69 12.29 -10.59
N ILE A 125 -15.60 10.96 -10.54
CA ILE A 125 -16.73 10.06 -10.75
C ILE A 125 -17.48 9.73 -9.44
N LEU A 126 -17.04 10.24 -8.28
CA LEU A 126 -17.71 10.07 -6.99
C LEU A 126 -19.22 10.41 -7.06
N PRO A 127 -19.64 11.57 -7.61
CA PRO A 127 -21.07 11.90 -7.67
C PRO A 127 -21.87 10.91 -8.51
N LEU A 128 -21.26 10.35 -9.57
CA LEU A 128 -21.91 9.33 -10.39
C LEU A 128 -22.16 8.05 -9.59
N PHE A 129 -21.18 7.59 -8.81
CA PHE A 129 -21.36 6.42 -7.95
C PHE A 129 -22.40 6.65 -6.87
N ILE A 130 -22.45 7.86 -6.29
CA ILE A 130 -23.50 8.22 -5.34
C ILE A 130 -24.88 8.25 -6.03
N LEU A 131 -24.97 8.80 -7.24
CA LEU A 131 -26.23 8.88 -7.98
C LEU A 131 -26.76 7.48 -8.35
N LEU A 132 -25.88 6.58 -8.79
CA LEU A 132 -26.26 5.24 -9.27
C LEU A 132 -26.48 4.23 -8.14
N LEU A 133 -25.65 4.28 -7.10
CA LEU A 133 -25.64 3.28 -6.02
C LEU A 133 -26.20 3.82 -4.69
N GLY A 134 -26.56 5.10 -4.66
CA GLY A 134 -26.98 5.81 -3.46
C GLY A 134 -25.83 6.22 -2.54
N ILE A 135 -26.17 7.01 -1.52
CA ILE A 135 -25.29 7.30 -0.39
C ILE A 135 -25.25 6.05 0.50
N GLY A 136 -24.10 5.41 0.64
CA GLY A 136 -24.02 4.20 1.46
C GLY A 136 -22.72 3.42 1.34
N GLU A 137 -22.79 2.12 1.65
CA GLU A 137 -21.66 1.19 1.57
C GLU A 137 -21.29 0.87 0.12
N ALA A 138 -22.30 0.69 -0.75
CA ALA A 138 -22.11 0.25 -2.13
C ALA A 138 -21.27 1.25 -2.94
N SER A 139 -21.57 2.55 -2.85
CA SER A 139 -20.82 3.60 -3.55
C SER A 139 -19.36 3.68 -3.10
N LYS A 140 -19.09 3.55 -1.80
CA LYS A 140 -17.71 3.52 -1.26
C LYS A 140 -16.93 2.30 -1.75
N ILE A 141 -17.52 1.11 -1.66
CA ILE A 141 -16.90 -0.13 -2.11
C ILE A 141 -16.63 -0.06 -3.61
N ALA A 142 -17.58 0.43 -4.41
CA ALA A 142 -17.44 0.58 -5.85
C ALA A 142 -16.29 1.54 -6.23
N MET A 143 -16.14 2.64 -5.49
CA MET A 143 -15.02 3.56 -5.72
C MET A 143 -13.67 2.95 -5.40
N ILE A 144 -13.54 2.29 -4.24
CA ILE A 144 -12.32 1.55 -3.87
C ILE A 144 -12.00 0.52 -4.95
N ALA A 145 -13.02 -0.22 -5.41
CA ALA A 145 -12.86 -1.20 -6.47
C ALA A 145 -12.39 -0.54 -7.77
N PHE A 146 -12.98 0.59 -8.17
CA PHE A 146 -12.64 1.29 -9.41
C PHE A 146 -11.18 1.79 -9.44
N ALA A 147 -10.68 2.44 -8.38
CA ALA A 147 -9.29 2.88 -8.36
C ALA A 147 -8.31 1.71 -8.28
N SER A 148 -8.62 0.72 -7.44
CA SER A 148 -7.77 -0.47 -7.27
C SER A 148 -7.74 -1.30 -8.55
N PHE A 149 -8.84 -1.31 -9.32
CA PHE A 149 -8.97 -2.05 -10.57
C PHE A 149 -7.96 -1.55 -11.59
N TRP A 150 -7.93 -0.24 -11.88
CA TRP A 150 -7.02 0.29 -12.89
C TRP A 150 -5.56 0.10 -12.53
N SER A 151 -5.20 0.33 -11.26
CA SER A 151 -3.84 0.11 -10.78
C SER A 151 -3.44 -1.37 -10.88
N THR A 152 -4.30 -2.30 -10.45
CA THR A 152 -4.03 -3.74 -10.52
C THR A 152 -3.97 -4.23 -11.98
N PHE A 153 -4.88 -3.75 -12.82
CA PHE A 153 -4.99 -4.13 -14.22
C PHE A 153 -3.73 -3.73 -14.98
N MET A 154 -3.31 -2.47 -14.88
CA MET A 154 -2.12 -1.97 -15.60
C MET A 154 -0.84 -2.66 -15.14
N ASN A 155 -0.69 -2.90 -13.83
CA ASN A 155 0.45 -3.66 -13.31
C ASN A 155 0.44 -5.11 -13.81
N THR A 156 -0.73 -5.76 -13.88
CA THR A 156 -0.86 -7.13 -14.39
C THR A 156 -0.51 -7.19 -15.88
N VAL A 157 -1.03 -6.28 -16.70
CA VAL A 157 -0.68 -6.19 -18.14
C VAL A 157 0.83 -6.01 -18.31
N SER A 158 1.44 -5.11 -17.53
CA SER A 158 2.88 -4.84 -17.58
C SER A 158 3.70 -6.04 -17.13
N ALA A 159 3.25 -6.77 -16.09
CA ALA A 159 3.91 -7.98 -15.62
C ALA A 159 3.90 -9.10 -16.65
N VAL A 160 2.78 -9.30 -17.36
CA VAL A 160 2.65 -10.31 -18.41
C VAL A 160 3.53 -9.96 -19.62
N LYS A 161 3.56 -8.69 -20.01
CA LYS A 161 4.38 -8.21 -21.12
C LYS A 161 5.88 -8.16 -20.79
N GLY A 162 6.22 -7.98 -19.52
CA GLY A 162 7.60 -7.94 -19.02
C GLY A 162 8.27 -9.31 -18.92
N VAL A 163 7.58 -10.41 -19.24
CA VAL A 163 8.19 -11.74 -19.33
C VAL A 163 9.20 -11.77 -20.48
N ASP A 164 10.40 -12.28 -20.21
CA ASP A 164 11.48 -12.35 -21.20
C ASP A 164 11.00 -13.09 -22.47
N PRO A 165 11.05 -12.44 -23.65
CA PRO A 165 10.73 -13.07 -24.91
C PRO A 165 11.51 -14.36 -25.18
N LEU A 166 12.72 -14.50 -24.62
CA LEU A 166 13.54 -15.70 -24.74
C LEU A 166 12.85 -16.93 -24.15
N TYR A 167 12.23 -16.83 -22.97
CA TYR A 167 11.50 -17.94 -22.37
C TYR A 167 10.34 -18.42 -23.26
N VAL A 168 9.63 -17.47 -23.88
CA VAL A 168 8.54 -17.78 -24.82
C VAL A 168 9.07 -18.39 -26.11
N LYS A 169 10.20 -17.89 -26.65
CA LYS A 169 10.85 -18.44 -27.85
C LYS A 169 11.35 -19.88 -27.61
N CYS A 170 12.05 -20.13 -26.52
CA CYS A 170 12.52 -21.47 -26.14
C CYS A 170 11.36 -22.47 -26.00
N ALA A 171 10.26 -22.06 -25.36
CA ALA A 171 9.08 -22.90 -25.22
C ALA A 171 8.42 -23.22 -26.59
N LYS A 172 8.43 -22.27 -27.52
CA LYS A 172 7.96 -22.51 -28.90
C LYS A 172 8.87 -23.45 -29.69
N SER A 173 10.19 -23.41 -29.48
CA SER A 173 11.15 -24.32 -30.15
C SER A 173 10.88 -25.80 -29.82
N ILE A 174 10.43 -26.09 -28.60
CA ILE A 174 10.00 -27.44 -28.19
C ILE A 174 8.52 -27.75 -28.48
N LYS A 175 7.88 -26.97 -29.39
CA LYS A 175 6.51 -27.14 -29.87
C LYS A 175 5.43 -27.16 -28.77
N LEU A 176 5.62 -26.42 -27.66
CA LEU A 176 4.57 -26.23 -26.67
C LEU A 176 3.39 -25.44 -27.26
N SER A 177 2.16 -25.86 -26.94
CA SER A 177 0.96 -25.10 -27.30
C SER A 177 0.86 -23.79 -26.50
N ASN A 178 0.21 -22.76 -27.07
CA ASN A 178 0.08 -21.45 -26.42
C ASN A 178 -0.50 -21.50 -25.00
N SER A 179 -1.44 -22.43 -24.73
CA SER A 179 -2.00 -22.63 -23.39
C SER A 179 -0.97 -23.21 -22.41
N LYS A 180 -0.12 -24.14 -22.86
CA LYS A 180 0.98 -24.68 -22.04
C LYS A 180 2.06 -23.64 -21.79
N ILE A 181 2.42 -22.82 -22.80
CA ILE A 181 3.35 -21.71 -22.65
C ILE A 181 2.82 -20.72 -21.61
N PHE A 182 1.54 -20.34 -21.71
CA PHE A 182 0.92 -19.44 -20.76
C PHE A 182 1.00 -19.97 -19.31
N ARG A 183 0.53 -21.21 -19.08
CA ARG A 183 0.47 -21.78 -17.71
C ARG A 183 1.83 -22.12 -17.11
N LYS A 184 2.80 -22.56 -17.92
CA LYS A 184 4.10 -23.06 -17.43
C LYS A 184 5.24 -22.05 -17.50
N VAL A 185 5.12 -21.01 -18.32
CA VAL A 185 6.21 -20.04 -18.54
C VAL A 185 5.77 -18.65 -18.12
N VAL A 186 4.70 -18.15 -18.73
CA VAL A 186 4.30 -16.74 -18.57
C VAL A 186 3.71 -16.48 -17.19
N LEU A 187 2.73 -17.30 -16.78
CA LEU A 187 2.07 -17.15 -15.49
C LEU A 187 3.07 -17.23 -14.32
N PRO A 188 3.93 -18.27 -14.20
CA PRO A 188 4.93 -18.33 -13.13
C PRO A 188 5.94 -17.17 -13.14
N SER A 189 6.35 -16.73 -14.33
CA SER A 189 7.33 -15.63 -14.47
C SER A 189 6.73 -14.26 -14.14
N ALA A 190 5.44 -14.07 -14.39
CA ALA A 190 4.74 -12.81 -14.13
C ALA A 190 4.28 -12.66 -12.68
N ILE A 191 4.05 -13.77 -11.95
CA ILE A 191 3.55 -13.77 -10.57
C ILE A 191 4.32 -12.78 -9.65
N PRO A 192 5.66 -12.76 -9.60
CA PRO A 192 6.37 -11.83 -8.72
C PRO A 192 6.07 -10.37 -9.02
N SER A 193 6.05 -10.00 -10.30
CA SER A 193 5.74 -8.64 -10.74
C SER A 193 4.25 -8.29 -10.49
N ILE A 194 3.34 -9.27 -10.61
CA ILE A 194 1.93 -9.08 -10.24
C ILE A 194 1.80 -8.78 -8.74
N PHE A 195 2.54 -9.49 -7.87
CA PHE A 195 2.53 -9.22 -6.43
C PHE A 195 3.02 -7.82 -6.08
N THR A 196 4.08 -7.34 -6.74
CA THR A 196 4.52 -5.93 -6.56
C THR A 196 3.42 -4.95 -6.98
N GLY A 197 2.67 -5.27 -8.05
CA GLY A 197 1.53 -4.50 -8.51
C GLY A 197 0.35 -4.50 -7.54
N LEU A 198 0.03 -5.66 -6.96
CA LEU A 198 -1.00 -5.82 -5.93
C LEU A 198 -0.69 -5.00 -4.69
N ARG A 199 0.58 -5.01 -4.25
CA ARG A 199 1.01 -4.18 -3.14
C ARG A 199 0.77 -2.69 -3.41
N TYR A 200 1.15 -2.23 -4.61
CA TYR A 200 0.92 -0.84 -5.01
C TYR A 200 -0.57 -0.50 -5.07
N SER A 201 -1.41 -1.37 -5.64
CA SER A 201 -2.84 -1.12 -5.73
C SER A 201 -3.54 -1.17 -4.37
N ALA A 202 -3.05 -1.96 -3.41
CA ALA A 202 -3.54 -1.94 -2.04
C ALA A 202 -3.28 -0.59 -1.36
N SER A 203 -2.11 0.03 -1.58
CA SER A 203 -1.85 1.39 -1.08
C SER A 203 -2.79 2.43 -1.69
N VAL A 204 -3.07 2.32 -2.99
CA VAL A 204 -4.07 3.18 -3.68
C VAL A 204 -5.47 2.97 -3.09
N ALA A 205 -5.86 1.73 -2.78
CA ALA A 205 -7.14 1.40 -2.16
C ALA A 205 -7.33 2.11 -0.82
N LEU A 206 -6.29 2.16 0.02
CA LEU A 206 -6.33 2.83 1.33
C LEU A 206 -6.43 4.35 1.22
N LEU A 207 -5.68 4.95 0.30
CA LEU A 207 -5.77 6.40 0.04
C LEU A 207 -7.19 6.80 -0.39
N LEU A 208 -7.79 5.99 -1.28
CA LEU A 208 -9.14 6.27 -1.73
C LEU A 208 -10.19 5.95 -0.67
N LEU A 209 -10.02 4.88 0.13
CA LEU A 209 -10.89 4.56 1.26
C LEU A 209 -11.07 5.77 2.17
N ILE A 210 -9.98 6.38 2.61
CA ILE A 210 -10.02 7.57 3.48
C ILE A 210 -10.85 8.67 2.81
N THR A 211 -10.55 8.97 1.55
CA THR A 211 -11.21 10.07 0.84
C THR A 211 -12.71 9.82 0.64
N THR A 212 -13.10 8.59 0.31
CA THR A 212 -14.52 8.24 0.11
C THR A 212 -15.31 8.25 1.43
N GLU A 213 -14.67 7.89 2.54
CA GLU A 213 -15.28 7.99 3.86
C GLU A 213 -15.43 9.44 4.32
N MET A 214 -14.50 10.32 3.97
CA MET A 214 -14.58 11.75 4.30
C MET A 214 -15.72 12.47 3.58
N LEU A 215 -16.03 12.08 2.34
CA LEU A 215 -16.98 12.82 1.47
C LEU A 215 -18.43 12.31 1.55
N GLY A 216 -18.68 11.15 2.13
CA GLY A 216 -20.04 10.55 2.15
C GLY A 216 -20.18 9.37 3.13
N GLY A 217 -19.34 9.33 4.16
CA GLY A 217 -19.38 8.33 5.22
C GLY A 217 -20.42 8.59 6.28
N THR A 218 -20.95 7.51 6.85
CA THR A 218 -21.70 7.51 8.11
C THR A 218 -20.94 6.78 9.22
N SER A 219 -19.80 6.16 8.87
CA SER A 219 -18.92 5.44 9.78
C SER A 219 -17.58 5.19 9.07
N GLY A 220 -16.56 4.78 9.83
CA GLY A 220 -15.19 4.58 9.34
C GLY A 220 -14.26 5.70 9.79
N LEU A 221 -12.96 5.45 9.70
CA LEU A 221 -11.92 6.37 10.14
C LEU A 221 -11.95 7.70 9.38
N GLY A 222 -12.17 7.69 8.06
CA GLY A 222 -12.24 8.94 7.29
C GLY A 222 -13.42 9.81 7.70
N TYR A 223 -14.58 9.19 7.96
CA TYR A 223 -15.75 9.88 8.51
C TYR A 223 -15.47 10.46 9.90
N ALA A 224 -14.85 9.68 10.78
CA ALA A 224 -14.54 10.11 12.14
C ALA A 224 -13.55 11.29 12.16
N ILE A 225 -12.54 11.27 11.29
CA ILE A 225 -11.60 12.38 11.11
C ILE A 225 -12.35 13.66 10.72
N THR A 226 -13.21 13.61 9.70
CA THR A 226 -14.03 14.77 9.30
C THR A 226 -14.96 15.23 10.43
N ASN A 227 -15.56 14.30 11.17
CA ASN A 227 -16.45 14.63 12.29
C ASN A 227 -15.69 15.30 13.44
N TRP A 228 -14.53 14.77 13.85
CA TRP A 228 -13.69 15.38 14.88
C TRP A 228 -13.13 16.73 14.43
N GLN A 229 -12.81 16.88 13.14
CA GLN A 229 -12.43 18.16 12.56
C GLN A 229 -13.55 19.21 12.70
N MET A 230 -14.80 18.86 12.36
CA MET A 230 -15.94 19.78 12.49
C MET A 230 -16.24 20.15 13.94
N LEU A 231 -15.98 19.24 14.89
CA LEU A 231 -16.15 19.46 16.33
C LEU A 231 -14.93 20.10 17.01
N PHE A 232 -13.88 20.46 16.26
CA PHE A 232 -12.60 20.95 16.78
C PHE A 232 -11.96 20.03 17.85
N GLN A 233 -12.23 18.72 17.77
CA GLN A 233 -11.61 17.69 18.62
C GLN A 233 -10.29 17.24 17.98
N THR A 234 -9.31 18.14 17.96
CA THR A 234 -8.09 17.95 17.17
C THR A 234 -7.19 16.83 17.68
N ASP A 235 -7.14 16.58 19.00
CA ASP A 235 -6.47 15.41 19.57
C ASP A 235 -6.96 14.09 18.93
N LYS A 236 -8.29 13.95 18.81
CA LYS A 236 -8.91 12.76 18.20
C LYS A 236 -8.72 12.72 16.69
N MET A 237 -8.81 13.88 16.02
CA MET A 237 -8.54 14.01 14.59
C MET A 237 -7.13 13.49 14.26
N TRP A 238 -6.12 13.98 14.97
CA TRP A 238 -4.73 13.55 14.83
C TRP A 238 -4.54 12.08 15.21
N ALA A 239 -5.19 11.60 16.27
CA ALA A 239 -5.20 10.18 16.64
C ALA A 239 -5.73 9.30 15.50
N GLY A 240 -6.80 9.72 14.82
CA GLY A 240 -7.34 9.06 13.63
C GLY A 240 -6.37 9.04 12.46
N ILE A 241 -5.72 10.17 12.16
CA ILE A 241 -4.72 10.29 11.09
C ILE A 241 -3.52 9.36 11.33
N VAL A 242 -2.97 9.38 12.55
CA VAL A 242 -1.86 8.48 12.95
C VAL A 242 -2.30 7.02 12.86
N THR A 243 -3.50 6.70 13.30
CA THR A 243 -4.06 5.33 13.19
C THR A 243 -4.13 4.87 11.74
N MET A 244 -4.61 5.72 10.81
CA MET A 244 -4.63 5.41 9.38
C MET A 244 -3.22 5.19 8.81
N ALA A 245 -2.25 6.02 9.19
CA ALA A 245 -0.85 5.85 8.79
C ALA A 245 -0.28 4.50 9.27
N VAL A 246 -0.52 4.15 10.53
CA VAL A 246 -0.10 2.86 11.12
C VAL A 246 -0.74 1.68 10.39
N ILE A 247 -2.04 1.75 10.10
CA ILE A 247 -2.74 0.71 9.32
C ILE A 247 -2.15 0.56 7.93
N GLY A 248 -1.86 1.67 7.25
CA GLY A 248 -1.21 1.65 5.94
C GLY A 248 0.17 0.98 5.98
N LEU A 249 0.97 1.26 7.00
CA LEU A 249 2.26 0.61 7.22
C LEU A 249 2.11 -0.90 7.49
N ILE A 250 1.16 -1.29 8.35
CA ILE A 250 0.88 -2.69 8.65
C ILE A 250 0.49 -3.44 7.38
N ILE A 251 -0.45 -2.91 6.60
CA ILE A 251 -0.90 -3.52 5.35
C ILE A 251 0.26 -3.64 4.36
N ASN A 252 1.03 -2.57 4.18
CA ASN A 252 2.21 -2.60 3.31
C ASN A 252 3.21 -3.68 3.74
N ASN A 253 3.47 -3.82 5.04
CA ASN A 253 4.37 -4.85 5.57
C ASN A 253 3.82 -6.27 5.37
N ILE A 254 2.50 -6.47 5.53
CA ILE A 254 1.84 -7.75 5.23
C ILE A 254 2.05 -8.11 3.76
N PHE A 255 1.88 -7.16 2.84
CA PHE A 255 2.13 -7.40 1.41
C PHE A 255 3.59 -7.70 1.11
N VAL A 256 4.55 -7.01 1.74
CA VAL A 256 5.99 -7.33 1.61
C VAL A 256 6.27 -8.75 2.05
N TRP A 257 5.70 -9.14 3.19
CA TRP A 257 5.90 -10.48 3.75
C TRP A 257 5.28 -11.55 2.84
N LEU A 258 4.06 -11.32 2.33
CA LEU A 258 3.40 -12.20 1.36
C LEU A 258 4.20 -12.33 0.07
N GLU A 259 4.70 -11.21 -0.46
CA GLU A 259 5.53 -11.18 -1.66
C GLU A 259 6.78 -12.05 -1.49
N LYS A 260 7.54 -11.87 -0.41
CA LYS A 260 8.74 -12.67 -0.13
C LYS A 260 8.45 -14.16 -0.02
N ARG A 261 7.36 -14.52 0.65
CA ARG A 261 6.98 -15.93 0.84
C ARG A 261 6.55 -16.59 -0.46
N LEU A 262 5.83 -15.85 -1.32
CA LEU A 262 5.29 -16.35 -2.58
C LEU A 262 6.24 -16.20 -3.76
N THR A 263 7.38 -15.53 -3.60
CA THR A 263 8.38 -15.33 -4.68
C THR A 263 9.76 -15.84 -4.30
N TYR A 264 9.84 -16.71 -3.28
CA TYR A 264 11.08 -17.25 -2.73
C TYR A 264 12.05 -17.76 -3.82
N TRP A 265 11.53 -18.41 -4.87
CA TRP A 265 12.33 -18.96 -5.97
C TRP A 265 13.11 -17.92 -6.80
N LYS A 266 12.75 -16.63 -6.76
CA LYS A 266 13.44 -15.58 -7.52
C LYS A 266 14.69 -15.05 -6.80
N TYR A 267 14.74 -15.18 -5.47
CA TYR A 267 15.84 -14.64 -4.66
C TYR A 267 17.04 -15.59 -4.54
N ASP A 268 16.93 -16.83 -5.01
CA ASP A 268 18.01 -17.85 -4.94
C ASP A 268 19.11 -17.69 -6.03
N PHE A 269 19.02 -16.71 -6.93
CA PHE A 269 20.00 -16.55 -8.03
C PHE A 269 21.00 -15.38 -7.85
N HIS A 270 21.00 -14.69 -6.71
CA HIS A 270 21.93 -13.59 -6.40
C HIS A 270 22.52 -13.65 -4.99
N GLN A 271 22.95 -14.84 -4.54
CA GLN A 271 23.94 -14.96 -3.46
C GLN A 271 25.26 -15.48 -4.01
#